data_AF-A0A3D1P075-F1
#
_entry.id   AF-A0A3D1P075-F1
#
_cell.length_a   1.000
_cell.length_b   1.000
_cell.length_c   1.000
_cell.angle_alpha   90.00
_cell.angle_beta   90.00
_cell.angle_gamma   90.00
#
_symmetry.space_group_name_H-M   'P 1'
#
loop_
_entity.id
_entity.type
_entity.pdbx_description
1 polymer ?
#
loop_
_entity_poly.entity_id
_entity_poly.type
_entity_poly.pdbx_seq_one_letter_code
_entity_poly.pdbx_strand_id
1 'polypeptide(L)'
;HFWLATIGIVFYAASMWVAGVTQGLMWREYGADNYLVNSFAETVAALHPMYLARAFGGILYLSGALIMAWNVWQTVAGNLRQEEPLRQPAYDPAADRPLVAVPAE
;
A
#
# COMPACT_ATOMS: atom_id res chain seq x y z
N HIS A 1 9.21 0.68 -4.61
CA HIS A 1 8.71 0.32 -3.28
C HIS A 1 7.31 0.88 -3.02
N PHE A 2 7.15 2.19 -2.80
CA PHE A 2 5.86 2.81 -2.40
C PHE A 2 4.65 2.35 -3.24
N TRP A 3 4.64 2.61 -4.55
CA TRP A 3 3.50 2.26 -5.39
C TRP A 3 3.17 0.77 -5.44
N LEU A 4 4.20 -0.08 -5.50
CA LEU A 4 4.01 -1.53 -5.48
C LEU A 4 3.42 -2.01 -4.16
N ALA A 5 3.90 -1.46 -3.03
CA ALA A 5 3.37 -1.78 -1.71
C ALA A 5 1.93 -1.29 -1.55
N THR A 6 1.63 -0.05 -1.98
CA THR A 6 0.28 0.53 -1.90
C THR A 6 -0.72 -0.24 -2.76
N ILE A 7 -0.38 -0.53 -4.02
CA ILE A 7 -1.27 -1.32 -4.88
C ILE A 7 -1.41 -2.75 -4.34
N GLY A 8 -0.30 -3.36 -3.91
CA GLY A 8 -0.29 -4.71 -3.35
C GLY A 8 -1.21 -4.86 -2.14
N ILE A 9 -1.14 -3.91 -1.18
CA ILE A 9 -1.99 -3.96 0.01
C ILE A 9 -3.47 -3.69 -0.31
N VAL A 10 -3.77 -2.84 -1.29
CA VAL A 10 -5.15 -2.60 -1.74
C VAL A 10 -5.76 -3.87 -2.34
N PHE A 11 -5.04 -4.58 -3.22
CA PHE A 11 -5.50 -5.87 -3.76
C PHE A 11 -5.68 -6.93 -2.66
N TYR A 12 -4.76 -6.97 -1.71
CA TYR A 12 -4.86 -7.89 -0.57
C TYR A 12 -6.11 -7.59 0.27
N ALA A 13 -6.32 -6.35 0.69
CA ALA A 13 -7.45 -5.96 1.52
C ALA A 13 -8.79 -6.18 0.80
N ALA A 14 -8.89 -5.76 -0.46
CA ALA A 14 -10.09 -5.92 -1.27
C ALA A 14 -10.48 -7.41 -1.42
N SER A 15 -9.52 -8.28 -1.78
CA SER A 15 -9.78 -9.71 -1.92
C SER A 15 -10.21 -10.36 -0.61
N MET A 16 -9.59 -9.97 0.51
CA MET A 16 -9.93 -10.49 1.85
C MET A 16 -11.32 -10.04 2.32
N TRP A 17 -11.73 -8.80 2.04
CA TRP A 17 -13.07 -8.32 2.35
C TRP A 17 -14.14 -9.07 1.56
N VAL A 18 -13.96 -9.22 0.26
CA VAL A 18 -14.92 -9.96 -0.59
C VAL A 18 -14.98 -11.43 -0.19
N ALA A 19 -13.84 -12.04 0.14
CA ALA A 19 -13.78 -13.42 0.65
C ALA A 19 -14.54 -13.58 1.97
N GLY A 20 -14.30 -12.69 2.94
CA GLY A 20 -14.97 -12.75 4.24
C GLY A 20 -16.49 -12.55 4.13
N VAL A 21 -16.94 -11.62 3.29
CA VAL A 21 -18.38 -11.40 3.05
C VAL A 21 -19.00 -12.62 2.38
N THR A 22 -18.37 -13.18 1.34
CA THR A 22 -18.85 -14.38 0.64
C THR A 22 -18.97 -15.56 1.59
N GLN A 23 -17.92 -15.85 2.37
CA GLN A 23 -17.95 -16.91 3.39
C GLN A 23 -19.06 -16.70 4.40
N GLY A 24 -19.16 -15.49 4.94
CA GLY A 24 -20.16 -15.16 5.94
C GLY A 24 -21.58 -15.29 5.42
N LEU A 25 -21.83 -14.98 4.14
CA LEU A 25 -23.14 -15.15 3.50
C LEU A 25 -23.45 -16.63 3.25
N MET A 26 -22.51 -17.36 2.63
CA MET A 26 -22.73 -18.77 2.28
C MET A 26 -22.96 -19.66 3.51
N TRP A 27 -22.23 -19.42 4.61
CA TRP A 27 -22.38 -20.21 5.85
C TRP A 27 -23.66 -19.93 6.63
N ARG A 28 -24.34 -18.81 6.36
CA ARG A 28 -25.62 -18.47 7.01
C ARG A 28 -26.83 -18.66 6.09
N GLU A 29 -26.63 -19.10 4.87
CA GLU A 29 -27.68 -19.20 3.88
C GLU A 29 -28.53 -20.46 4.12
N TYR A 30 -29.78 -20.24 4.53
CA TYR A 30 -30.79 -21.28 4.71
C TYR A 30 -31.83 -21.20 3.60
N GLY A 31 -32.18 -22.35 3.02
CA GLY A 31 -33.21 -22.46 2.01
C GLY A 31 -34.63 -22.40 2.61
N ALA A 32 -35.65 -22.40 1.74
CA ALA A 32 -37.05 -22.42 2.17
C ALA A 32 -37.39 -23.63 3.06
N ASP A 33 -36.64 -24.73 2.90
CA ASP A 33 -36.78 -25.96 3.67
C ASP A 33 -35.96 -25.97 4.99
N ASN A 34 -35.36 -24.84 5.38
CA ASN A 34 -34.46 -24.67 6.55
C ASN A 34 -33.17 -25.50 6.54
N TYR A 35 -32.77 -26.06 5.40
CA TYR A 35 -31.44 -26.66 5.23
C TYR A 35 -30.41 -25.63 4.78
N LEU A 36 -29.12 -25.87 5.07
CA LEU A 36 -28.03 -25.06 4.53
C LEU A 36 -27.96 -25.22 3.02
N VAL A 37 -27.99 -24.10 2.31
CA VAL A 37 -27.94 -24.07 0.83
C VAL A 37 -26.55 -24.43 0.33
N ASN A 38 -25.51 -23.98 1.02
CA ASN A 38 -24.12 -24.14 0.60
C ASN A 38 -23.38 -25.14 1.50
N SER A 39 -22.67 -26.07 0.87
CA SER A 39 -21.69 -26.91 1.54
C SER A 39 -20.39 -26.16 1.81
N PHE A 40 -19.58 -26.68 2.74
CA PHE A 40 -18.25 -26.13 3.00
C PHE A 40 -17.34 -26.20 1.77
N ALA A 41 -17.41 -27.30 1.00
CA ALA A 41 -16.60 -27.50 -0.20
C ALA A 41 -16.94 -26.47 -1.29
N GLU A 42 -18.22 -26.16 -1.50
CA GLU A 42 -18.65 -25.12 -2.44
C GLU A 42 -18.17 -23.74 -2.02
N THR A 43 -18.21 -23.44 -0.72
CA THR A 43 -17.67 -22.18 -0.20
C THR A 43 -16.17 -22.08 -0.48
N VAL A 44 -15.39 -23.15 -0.25
CA VAL A 44 -13.94 -23.17 -0.55
C VAL A 44 -13.68 -22.99 -2.04
N ALA A 45 -14.45 -23.64 -2.91
CA ALA A 45 -14.34 -23.48 -4.36
C ALA A 45 -14.64 -22.04 -4.80
N ALA A 46 -15.68 -21.42 -4.24
CA ALA A 46 -16.05 -20.04 -4.51
C ALA A 46 -14.95 -19.04 -4.12
N LEU A 47 -14.15 -19.34 -3.08
CA LEU A 47 -13.07 -18.48 -2.59
C LEU A 47 -11.80 -18.49 -3.44
N HIS A 48 -11.63 -19.49 -4.30
CA HIS A 48 -10.40 -19.68 -5.06
C HIS A 48 -9.94 -18.44 -5.86
N PRO A 49 -10.81 -17.71 -6.58
CA PRO A 49 -10.41 -16.49 -7.28
C PRO A 49 -9.89 -15.39 -6.34
N MET A 50 -10.45 -15.29 -5.14
CA MET A 50 -10.02 -14.30 -4.14
C MET A 50 -8.64 -14.66 -3.58
N TYR A 51 -8.32 -15.95 -3.40
CA TYR A 51 -6.98 -16.36 -2.99
C TYR A 51 -5.92 -16.07 -4.06
N LEU A 52 -6.27 -16.20 -5.34
CA LEU A 52 -5.39 -15.80 -6.44
C LEU A 52 -5.14 -14.29 -6.44
N ALA A 53 -6.20 -13.48 -6.31
CA ALA A 53 -6.08 -12.03 -6.19
C ALA A 53 -5.23 -11.61 -4.97
N ARG A 54 -5.38 -12.31 -3.85
CA ARG A 54 -4.57 -12.11 -2.64
C ARG A 54 -3.10 -12.42 -2.88
N ALA A 55 -2.81 -13.55 -3.52
CA ALA A 55 -1.44 -13.96 -3.84
C ALA A 55 -0.78 -12.94 -4.79
N PHE A 56 -1.51 -12.47 -5.79
CA PHE A 56 -1.06 -11.42 -6.70
C PHE A 56 -0.72 -10.12 -5.95
N GLY A 57 -1.60 -9.63 -5.07
CA GLY A 57 -1.33 -8.47 -4.23
C GLY A 57 -0.09 -8.66 -3.33
N GLY A 58 0.09 -9.87 -2.78
CA GLY A 58 1.26 -10.24 -2.00
C GLY A 58 2.57 -10.23 -2.81
N ILE A 59 2.55 -10.71 -4.05
CA ILE A 59 3.72 -10.67 -4.96
C ILE A 59 4.11 -9.23 -5.27
N LEU A 60 3.15 -8.35 -5.54
CA LEU A 60 3.40 -6.92 -5.72
C LEU A 60 4.05 -6.31 -4.48
N TYR A 61 3.53 -6.61 -3.28
CA TYR A 61 4.10 -6.12 -2.03
C TYR A 61 5.54 -6.63 -1.82
N LEU A 62 5.77 -7.93 -2.03
CA LEU A 62 7.09 -8.56 -1.89
C LEU A 62 8.11 -7.99 -2.88
N SER A 63 7.74 -7.81 -4.15
CA SER A 63 8.60 -7.15 -5.14
C SER A 63 8.96 -5.71 -4.71
N GLY A 64 8.00 -4.99 -4.12
CA GLY A 64 8.24 -3.68 -3.52
C GLY A 64 9.28 -3.72 -2.40
N ALA A 65 9.24 -4.74 -1.55
CA ALA A 65 10.21 -4.96 -0.46
C ALA A 65 11.60 -5.34 -1.00
N LEU A 66 11.69 -6.17 -2.04
CA LEU A 66 12.96 -6.51 -2.70
C LEU A 66 13.66 -5.27 -3.28
N ILE A 67 12.90 -4.37 -3.92
CA ILE A 67 13.44 -3.09 -4.42
C ILE A 67 13.97 -2.23 -3.26
N MET A 68 13.28 -2.20 -2.13
CA MET A 68 13.75 -1.49 -0.94
C MET A 68 15.05 -2.09 -0.42
N ALA A 69 15.11 -3.42 -0.27
CA ALA A 69 16.30 -4.12 0.18
C ALA A 69 17.50 -3.83 -0.75
N TRP A 70 17.28 -3.85 -2.06
CA TRP A 70 18.29 -3.48 -3.05
C TRP A 70 18.78 -2.04 -2.88
N ASN A 71 17.86 -1.07 -2.74
CA ASN A 71 18.23 0.33 -2.55
C ASN A 71 19.06 0.52 -1.29
N VAL A 72 18.65 -0.08 -0.17
CA VAL A 72 19.40 -0.02 1.10
C VAL A 72 20.77 -0.65 0.93
N TRP A 73 20.87 -1.81 0.26
CA TRP A 73 22.15 -2.46 0.01
C TRP A 73 23.09 -1.58 -0.82
N GLN A 74 22.60 -0.93 -1.87
CA GLN A 74 23.38 0.02 -2.67
C GLN A 74 23.88 1.21 -1.85
N THR A 75 23.06 1.74 -0.93
CA THR A 75 23.48 2.80 0.00
C THR A 75 24.57 2.32 0.96
N VAL A 76 24.43 1.14 1.54
CA VAL A 76 25.44 0.54 2.45
C VAL A 76 26.74 0.25 1.71
N ALA A 77 26.67 -0.14 0.43
CA ALA A 77 27.83 -0.37 -0.43
C ALA A 77 28.54 0.93 -0.87
N GLY A 78 28.03 2.12 -0.50
CA GLY A 78 28.66 3.41 -0.81
C GLY A 78 28.31 3.98 -2.18
N ASN A 79 27.38 3.37 -2.92
CA ASN A 79 26.87 3.88 -4.20
C ASN A 79 25.82 4.97 -3.95
N LEU A 80 26.29 6.12 -3.46
CA LEU A 80 25.45 7.29 -3.21
C LEU A 80 25.06 7.95 -4.54
N ARG A 81 23.78 8.28 -4.67
CA ARG A 81 23.29 9.04 -5.82
C ARG A 81 23.89 10.43 -5.79
N GLN A 82 24.44 10.88 -6.92
CA GLN A 82 24.80 12.29 -7.10
C GLN A 82 23.51 13.07 -7.30
N GLU A 83 23.11 13.81 -6.28
CA GLU A 83 21.94 14.69 -6.34
C GLU A 83 22.40 16.13 -6.61
N GLU A 84 21.68 16.82 -7.49
CA GLU A 84 21.87 18.25 -7.70
C GLU A 84 21.54 18.96 -6.36
N PRO A 85 22.39 19.87 -5.87
CA PRO A 85 22.11 20.59 -4.64
C PRO A 85 20.72 21.22 -4.71
N LEU A 86 19.91 21.01 -3.66
CA LEU A 86 18.65 21.74 -3.51
C LEU A 86 18.95 23.21 -3.76
N ARG A 87 18.33 23.77 -4.81
CA ARG A 87 18.59 25.13 -5.31
C ARG A 87 18.69 26.07 -4.12
N GLN A 88 19.90 26.48 -3.77
CA GLN A 88 20.10 27.45 -2.71
C GLN A 88 19.52 28.76 -3.25
N PRO A 89 18.47 29.33 -2.63
CA PRO A 89 18.05 30.67 -3.00
C PRO A 89 19.25 31.59 -2.86
N ALA A 90 19.42 32.53 -3.80
CA ALA A 90 20.49 33.50 -3.71
C ALA A 90 20.32 34.28 -2.40
N TYR A 91 21.33 34.20 -1.52
CA TYR A 91 21.37 34.97 -0.28
C TYR A 91 21.31 36.46 -0.65
N ASP A 92 20.24 37.13 -0.25
CA ASP A 92 20.07 38.57 -0.46
C ASP A 92 20.26 39.28 0.89
N PRO A 93 21.42 39.91 1.14
CA PRO A 93 21.68 40.59 2.41
C PRO A 93 20.73 41.77 2.68
N ALA A 94 20.01 42.28 1.67
CA ALA A 94 19.03 43.35 1.85
C ALA A 94 17.64 42.82 2.27
N ALA A 95 17.24 41.64 1.78
CA ALA A 95 15.97 41.00 2.08
C ALA A 95 16.05 40.07 3.31
N ASP A 96 17.16 39.37 3.49
CA ASP A 96 17.41 38.40 4.56
C ASP A 96 17.93 39.09 5.85
N ARG A 97 17.38 40.26 6.16
CA ARG A 97 17.65 40.97 7.43
C ARG A 97 16.43 40.93 8.34
N PRO A 98 16.60 40.88 9.68
CA PRO A 98 15.47 40.94 10.60
C PRO A 98 14.63 42.19 10.35
N LEU A 99 13.31 42.03 10.23
CA LEU A 99 12.39 43.15 10.09
C LEU A 99 12.50 44.03 11.34
N VAL A 100 12.96 45.26 11.17
CA VAL A 100 12.96 46.27 12.24
C VAL A 100 11.53 46.80 12.35
N ALA A 101 10.95 46.72 13.54
CA ALA A 101 9.61 47.25 13.77
C ALA A 101 9.59 48.76 13.52
N VAL A 102 8.85 49.18 12.50
CA VAL A 102 8.56 50.60 12.26
C VAL A 102 7.40 50.98 13.18
N PRO A 103 7.56 51.97 14.08
CA PRO A 103 6.46 52.42 14.91
C PRO A 103 5.36 53.00 14.02
N ALA A 104 4.12 52.56 14.24
CA ALA A 104 2.95 53.13 13.57
C ALA A 104 2.75 54.57 14.07
N GLU A 105 2.78 55.52 13.15
CA GLU A 105 2.28 56.89 13.40
C GLU A 105 0.76 56.90 13.58
#